data_AF-A0A9N6WWA9-F1
#
_entry.id   AF-A0A9N6WWA9-F1
#
_cell.length_a   1.000
_cell.length_b   1.000
_cell.length_c   1.000
_cell.angle_alpha   90.00
_cell.angle_beta   90.00
_cell.angle_gamma   90.00
#
_symmetry.space_group_name_H-M   'P 1'
#
loop_
_entity.id
_entity.type
_entity.pdbx_description
1 polymer ?
#
loop_
_entity_poly.entity_id
_entity_poly.type
_entity_poly.pdbx_seq_one_letter_code
_entity_poly.pdbx_strand_id
1 'polypeptide(L)'
;MADNADALNESVTTFMAEPVTPRETILQTKDDVRIQMELFIMKIQADFCRALEAEEESGMKFRVDRWTRPEGGGGVTCVIQEGTTFEKAGVNVSVVHGMLPVQAVQQMRARGRDLAGGDLPFFAAGISSVIHPRSPHVPTVHFNYRYFEVTKADGEKVWWFGGGTDLTPNYLVEEDVVHFHTELKKA
;
A
#
# COMPACT_ATOMS: atom_id res chain seq x y z
N MET A 1 -11.64 -5.87 25.87
CA MET A 1 -10.20 -6.01 25.55
C MET A 1 -9.88 -7.38 24.96
N ALA A 2 -10.42 -8.49 25.48
CA ALA A 2 -10.24 -9.84 24.90
C ALA A 2 -10.71 -9.95 23.43
N ASP A 3 -11.94 -9.51 23.11
CA ASP A 3 -12.49 -9.55 21.74
C ASP A 3 -11.66 -8.79 20.68
N ASN A 4 -10.98 -7.72 21.08
CA ASN A 4 -10.19 -6.91 20.15
C ASN A 4 -8.82 -7.53 19.84
N ALA A 5 -8.24 -8.27 20.80
CA ALA A 5 -6.98 -8.96 20.61
C ALA A 5 -7.17 -10.19 19.72
N ASP A 6 -8.28 -10.92 19.90
CA ASP A 6 -8.59 -12.11 19.09
C ASP A 6 -8.89 -11.74 17.64
N ALA A 7 -9.68 -10.69 17.37
CA ALA A 7 -9.94 -10.22 16.01
C ALA A 7 -8.69 -9.67 15.29
N LEU A 8 -7.76 -9.03 16.03
CA LEU A 8 -6.48 -8.62 15.46
C LEU A 8 -5.59 -9.83 15.17
N ASN A 9 -5.56 -10.82 16.06
CA ASN A 9 -4.81 -12.06 15.84
C ASN A 9 -5.33 -12.83 14.61
N GLU A 10 -6.64 -12.91 14.42
CA GLU A 10 -7.24 -13.48 13.20
C GLU A 10 -6.89 -12.68 11.94
N SER A 11 -6.80 -11.35 12.03
CA SER A 11 -6.42 -10.52 10.88
C SER A 11 -4.93 -10.64 10.54
N VAL A 12 -4.06 -10.70 11.55
CA VAL A 12 -2.60 -10.76 11.33
C VAL A 12 -2.16 -12.10 10.74
N THR A 13 -2.85 -13.21 11.03
CA THR A 13 -2.60 -14.50 10.35
C THR A 13 -3.00 -14.47 8.87
N THR A 14 -3.78 -13.47 8.45
CA THR A 14 -4.20 -13.29 7.05
C THR A 14 -3.34 -12.29 6.27
N PHE A 15 -2.36 -11.62 6.87
CA PHE A 15 -1.45 -10.75 6.11
C PHE A 15 -0.27 -11.52 5.50
N MET A 16 0.47 -10.87 4.58
CA MET A 16 1.70 -11.47 4.02
C MET A 16 2.84 -11.50 5.04
N ALA A 17 2.84 -10.56 6.00
CA ALA A 17 3.76 -10.51 7.13
C ALA A 17 3.14 -9.73 8.30
N GLU A 18 3.83 -9.72 9.45
CA GLU A 18 3.46 -8.89 10.60
C GLU A 18 3.35 -7.39 10.24
N PRO A 19 2.39 -6.65 10.83
CA PRO A 19 2.29 -5.20 10.67
C PRO A 19 3.60 -4.45 10.92
N VAL A 20 3.74 -3.31 10.27
CA VAL A 20 4.90 -2.42 10.45
C VAL A 20 4.79 -1.76 11.81
N THR A 21 3.62 -1.23 12.15
CA THR A 21 3.33 -0.68 13.48
C THR A 21 3.24 -1.80 14.51
N PRO A 22 3.86 -1.66 15.70
CA PRO A 22 3.78 -2.67 16.75
C PRO A 22 2.33 -3.00 17.15
N ARG A 23 2.05 -4.29 17.38
CA ARG A 23 0.71 -4.79 17.74
C ARG A 23 0.11 -4.08 18.96
N GLU A 24 0.93 -3.78 19.96
CA GLU A 24 0.47 -3.07 21.17
C GLU A 24 -0.08 -1.68 20.82
N THR A 25 0.61 -0.94 19.95
CA THR A 25 0.16 0.37 19.47
C THR A 25 -1.15 0.25 18.68
N ILE A 26 -1.27 -0.76 17.82
CA ILE A 26 -2.49 -1.03 17.05
C ILE A 26 -3.69 -1.26 17.98
N LEU A 27 -3.52 -2.06 19.03
CA LEU A 27 -4.58 -2.37 19.99
C LEU A 27 -5.01 -1.15 20.81
N GLN A 28 -4.08 -0.23 21.10
CA GLN A 28 -4.36 1.00 21.86
C GLN A 28 -4.99 2.11 21.01
N THR A 29 -4.74 2.12 19.69
CA THR A 29 -5.11 3.24 18.80
C THR A 29 -5.90 2.79 17.56
N LYS A 30 -6.79 1.81 17.72
CA LYS A 30 -7.52 1.17 16.61
C LYS A 30 -8.38 2.12 15.77
N ASP A 31 -8.91 3.19 16.38
CA ASP A 31 -9.75 4.19 15.70
C ASP A 31 -8.92 5.28 15.00
N ASP A 32 -7.59 5.25 15.12
CA ASP A 32 -6.70 6.15 14.41
C ASP A 32 -6.64 5.78 12.93
N VAL A 33 -6.93 6.76 12.06
CA VAL A 33 -6.91 6.60 10.60
C VAL A 33 -5.58 6.04 10.09
N ARG A 34 -4.46 6.34 10.78
CA ARG A 34 -3.13 5.78 10.45
C ARG A 34 -3.12 4.26 10.55
N ILE A 35 -3.68 3.73 11.64
CA ILE A 35 -3.76 2.30 11.92
C ILE A 35 -4.77 1.63 10.99
N GLN A 36 -5.95 2.25 10.82
CA GLN A 36 -6.96 1.74 9.89
C GLN A 36 -6.43 1.63 8.47
N MET A 37 -5.69 2.65 8.00
CA MET A 37 -5.07 2.63 6.68
C MET A 37 -4.00 1.55 6.55
N GLU A 38 -3.11 1.38 7.54
CA GLU A 38 -2.10 0.32 7.51
C GLU A 38 -2.74 -1.07 7.41
N LEU A 39 -3.71 -1.37 8.26
CA LEU A 39 -4.40 -2.66 8.25
C LEU A 39 -5.14 -2.88 6.92
N PHE A 40 -5.78 -1.83 6.38
CA PHE A 40 -6.48 -1.89 5.11
C PHE A 40 -5.55 -2.22 3.94
N ILE A 41 -4.42 -1.51 3.80
CA ILE A 41 -3.47 -1.77 2.71
C ILE A 41 -2.76 -3.12 2.85
N MET A 42 -2.51 -3.59 4.07
CA MET A 42 -1.96 -4.93 4.31
C MET A 42 -2.94 -6.03 3.94
N LYS A 43 -4.24 -5.82 4.20
CA LYS A 43 -5.30 -6.72 3.74
C LYS A 43 -5.34 -6.78 2.21
N ILE A 44 -5.32 -5.62 1.53
CA ILE A 44 -5.27 -5.56 0.05
C ILE A 44 -4.05 -6.30 -0.49
N GLN A 45 -2.86 -6.08 0.10
CA GLN A 45 -1.65 -6.78 -0.31
C GLN A 45 -1.83 -8.29 -0.23
N ALA A 46 -2.34 -8.80 0.88
CA ALA A 46 -2.51 -10.23 1.07
C ALA A 46 -3.55 -10.84 0.14
N ASP A 47 -4.71 -10.19 0.00
CA ASP A 47 -5.77 -10.66 -0.89
C ASP A 47 -5.31 -10.67 -2.35
N PHE A 48 -4.63 -9.60 -2.78
CA PHE A 48 -4.14 -9.49 -4.16
C PHE A 48 -2.99 -10.44 -4.45
N CYS A 49 -2.03 -10.59 -3.52
CA CYS A 49 -0.98 -11.60 -3.65
C CYS A 49 -1.56 -13.01 -3.77
N ARG A 50 -2.53 -13.38 -2.92
CA ARG A 50 -3.16 -14.71 -2.99
C ARG A 50 -3.94 -14.93 -4.28
N ALA A 51 -4.64 -13.90 -4.78
CA ALA A 51 -5.31 -13.97 -6.07
C ALA A 51 -4.31 -14.23 -7.20
N LEU A 52 -3.20 -13.50 -7.24
CA LEU A 52 -2.15 -13.71 -8.24
C LEU A 52 -1.50 -15.09 -8.12
N GLU A 53 -1.22 -15.57 -6.90
CA GLU A 53 -0.67 -16.92 -6.70
C GLU A 53 -1.62 -18.04 -7.13
N ALA A 54 -2.93 -17.80 -7.14
CA ALA A 54 -3.91 -18.77 -7.63
C ALA A 54 -3.93 -18.85 -9.17
N GLU A 55 -3.58 -17.75 -9.84
CA GLU A 55 -3.46 -17.67 -11.31
C GLU A 55 -2.06 -18.08 -11.81
N GLU A 56 -1.10 -18.32 -10.92
CA GLU A 56 0.26 -18.73 -11.28
C GLU A 56 0.34 -20.26 -11.44
N GLU A 57 0.36 -20.72 -12.70
CA GLU A 57 0.30 -22.15 -13.05
C GLU A 57 1.46 -22.97 -12.46
N SER A 58 2.63 -22.37 -12.31
CA SER A 58 3.80 -23.02 -11.71
C SER A 58 3.62 -23.32 -10.20
N GLY A 59 2.59 -22.75 -9.57
CA GLY A 59 2.40 -22.79 -8.12
C GLY A 59 3.38 -21.91 -7.34
N MET A 60 4.15 -21.06 -8.03
CA MET A 60 5.10 -20.14 -7.40
C MET A 60 4.38 -19.17 -6.44
N LYS A 61 5.02 -18.92 -5.30
CA LYS A 61 4.53 -18.05 -4.23
C LYS A 61 5.33 -16.77 -4.15
N PHE A 62 4.74 -15.71 -3.60
CA PHE A 62 5.47 -14.46 -3.38
C PHE A 62 6.63 -14.68 -2.40
N ARG A 63 7.81 -14.18 -2.77
CA ARG A 63 8.87 -13.94 -1.79
C ARG A 63 8.47 -12.70 -0.99
N VAL A 64 8.30 -12.87 0.31
CA VAL A 64 7.93 -11.80 1.24
C VAL A 64 9.15 -11.33 2.01
N ASP A 65 9.40 -10.03 1.99
CA ASP A 65 10.47 -9.38 2.75
C ASP A 65 9.88 -8.25 3.61
N ARG A 66 9.92 -8.43 4.93
CA ARG A 66 9.52 -7.40 5.90
C ARG A 66 10.75 -6.67 6.39
N TRP A 67 10.73 -5.35 6.28
CA TRP A 67 11.90 -4.51 6.56
C TRP A 67 11.50 -3.26 7.37
N THR A 68 12.50 -2.62 7.98
CA THR A 68 12.33 -1.40 8.79
C THR A 68 13.34 -0.33 8.36
N ARG A 69 13.04 0.95 8.65
CA ARG A 69 13.96 2.08 8.40
C ARG A 69 14.52 2.60 9.73
N PRO A 70 15.83 2.89 9.80
CA PRO A 70 16.40 3.57 10.96
C PRO A 70 15.76 4.94 11.24
N GLU A 71 15.32 5.63 10.18
CA GLU A 71 14.70 6.97 10.25
C GLU A 71 13.21 6.93 10.66
N GLY A 72 12.62 5.73 10.78
CA GLY A 72 11.23 5.53 11.18
C GLY A 72 10.39 4.78 10.14
N GLY A 73 9.57 3.85 10.62
CA GLY A 73 8.68 3.02 9.80
C GLY A 73 9.37 1.82 9.15
N GLY A 74 8.82 1.38 8.03
CA GLY A 74 9.20 0.15 7.34
C GLY A 74 8.22 -0.23 6.23
N GLY A 75 8.20 -1.52 5.89
CA GLY A 75 7.32 -2.03 4.86
C GLY A 75 7.36 -3.54 4.71
N VAL A 76 6.52 -4.02 3.81
CA VAL A 76 6.45 -5.42 3.39
C VAL A 76 6.50 -5.44 1.87
N THR A 77 7.55 -6.03 1.32
CA THR A 77 7.78 -6.17 -0.10
C THR A 77 7.41 -7.60 -0.50
N CYS A 78 6.47 -7.76 -1.43
CA CYS A 78 6.12 -9.07 -2.00
C CYS A 78 6.49 -9.10 -3.47
N VAL A 79 7.35 -10.05 -3.88
CA VAL A 79 7.77 -10.20 -5.28
C VAL A 79 7.64 -11.64 -5.78
N ILE A 80 7.11 -11.80 -6.99
CA ILE A 80 7.33 -12.96 -7.87
C ILE A 80 8.24 -12.50 -9.01
N GLN A 81 9.21 -13.33 -9.38
CA GLN A 81 10.07 -13.12 -10.56
C GLN A 81 10.20 -14.44 -11.31
N GLU A 82 10.20 -14.35 -12.64
CA GLU A 82 10.35 -15.50 -13.52
C GLU A 82 9.29 -16.60 -13.33
N GLY A 83 8.06 -16.20 -13.01
CA GLY A 83 6.90 -17.10 -13.00
C GLY A 83 6.49 -17.53 -14.42
N THR A 84 5.57 -18.49 -14.50
CA THR A 84 5.01 -18.96 -15.78
C THR A 84 3.88 -18.04 -16.27
N THR A 85 3.03 -17.55 -15.36
CA THR A 85 1.98 -16.58 -15.67
C THR A 85 2.51 -15.15 -15.56
N PHE A 86 3.22 -14.84 -14.48
CA PHE A 86 3.77 -13.51 -14.22
C PHE A 86 5.29 -13.49 -14.40
N GLU A 87 5.78 -12.77 -15.40
CA GLU A 87 7.22 -12.52 -15.56
C GLU A 87 7.76 -11.79 -14.33
N LYS A 88 7.02 -10.79 -13.85
CA LYS A 88 7.32 -10.09 -12.60
C LYS A 88 6.06 -9.52 -11.97
N ALA A 89 5.86 -9.77 -10.69
CA ALA A 89 4.77 -9.18 -9.90
C ALA A 89 5.33 -8.57 -8.63
N GLY A 90 5.02 -7.29 -8.38
CA GLY A 90 5.39 -6.60 -7.15
C GLY A 90 4.15 -6.04 -6.47
N VAL A 91 4.00 -6.30 -5.17
CA VAL A 91 2.93 -5.73 -4.33
C VAL A 91 3.55 -5.29 -3.02
N ASN A 92 3.72 -3.98 -2.83
CA ASN A 92 4.55 -3.44 -1.76
C ASN A 92 3.74 -2.50 -0.86
N VAL A 93 3.84 -2.74 0.44
CA VAL A 93 3.31 -1.86 1.49
C VAL A 93 4.47 -1.09 2.12
N SER A 94 4.26 0.20 2.36
CA SER A 94 5.18 1.05 3.13
C SER A 94 4.39 1.86 4.16
N VAL A 95 4.90 1.90 5.38
CA VAL A 95 4.38 2.71 6.48
C VAL A 95 5.57 3.46 7.07
N VAL A 96 5.64 4.76 6.84
CA VAL A 96 6.79 5.61 7.15
C VAL A 96 6.33 6.76 8.02
N HIS A 97 7.14 7.09 9.03
CA HIS A 97 6.92 8.24 9.90
C HIS A 97 8.26 8.89 10.21
N GLY A 98 8.24 10.18 10.51
CA GLY A 98 9.44 10.93 10.83
C GLY A 98 9.21 12.43 10.74
N MET A 99 10.28 13.19 10.51
CA MET A 99 10.22 14.63 10.25
C MET A 99 10.29 14.90 8.75
N LEU A 100 9.44 15.79 8.25
CA LEU A 100 9.45 16.15 6.84
C LEU A 100 10.78 16.83 6.46
N PRO A 101 11.51 16.29 5.46
CA PRO A 101 12.71 16.95 4.98
C PRO A 101 12.41 18.32 4.38
N VAL A 102 13.33 19.28 4.51
CA VAL A 102 13.18 20.66 4.00
C VAL A 102 12.79 20.69 2.51
N GLN A 103 13.39 19.80 1.70
CA GLN A 103 13.08 19.69 0.28
C GLN A 103 11.63 19.25 0.03
N ALA A 104 11.10 18.32 0.83
CA ALA A 104 9.71 17.86 0.71
C ALA A 104 8.73 18.98 1.07
N VAL A 105 9.04 19.78 2.11
CA VAL A 105 8.25 20.97 2.48
C VAL A 105 8.21 21.97 1.32
N GLN A 106 9.36 22.26 0.69
CA GLN A 106 9.42 23.16 -0.46
C GLN A 106 8.56 22.68 -1.63
N GLN A 107 8.62 21.38 -1.97
CA GLN A 107 7.79 20.81 -3.03
C GLN A 107 6.29 20.85 -2.71
N MET A 108 5.91 20.58 -1.46
CA MET A 108 4.51 20.63 -1.04
C MET A 108 3.97 22.06 -1.07
N ARG A 109 4.76 23.05 -0.67
CA ARG A 109 4.41 24.48 -0.80
C ARG A 109 4.21 24.90 -2.26
N ALA A 110 5.10 24.46 -3.15
CA ALA A 110 4.96 24.72 -4.59
C ALA A 110 3.66 24.14 -5.19
N ARG A 111 3.07 23.13 -4.54
CA ARG A 111 1.76 22.55 -4.87
C ARG A 111 0.59 23.14 -4.07
N GLY A 112 0.79 24.30 -3.45
CA GLY A 112 -0.27 25.06 -2.76
C GLY A 112 -0.56 24.61 -1.33
N ARG A 113 0.32 23.83 -0.68
CA ARG A 113 0.13 23.44 0.73
C ARG A 113 0.74 24.48 1.66
N ASP A 114 -0.08 24.99 2.57
CA ASP A 114 0.37 25.90 3.62
C ASP A 114 1.04 25.13 4.77
N LEU A 115 2.35 24.95 4.66
CA LEU A 115 3.20 24.24 5.62
C LEU A 115 4.31 25.18 6.08
N ALA A 116 4.12 25.95 7.14
CA ALA A 116 5.10 26.93 7.63
C ALA A 116 5.75 26.54 8.97
N GLY A 117 7.06 26.73 9.07
CA GLY A 117 7.83 26.71 10.32
C GLY A 117 8.00 25.34 11.01
N GLY A 118 9.03 25.26 11.86
CA GLY A 118 9.19 24.22 12.89
C GLY A 118 9.44 22.79 12.42
N ASP A 119 9.44 21.89 13.40
CA ASP A 119 9.41 20.46 13.17
C ASP A 119 8.04 20.08 12.62
N LEU A 120 8.02 19.33 11.52
CA LEU A 120 6.81 18.86 10.85
C LEU A 120 6.77 17.34 10.87
N PRO A 121 6.31 16.73 11.99
CA PRO A 121 6.10 15.29 12.06
C PRO A 121 5.11 14.86 10.97
N PHE A 122 5.45 13.79 10.26
CA PHE A 122 4.57 13.23 9.24
C PHE A 122 4.41 11.73 9.40
N PHE A 123 3.33 11.25 8.80
CA PHE A 123 3.05 9.83 8.58
C PHE A 123 2.60 9.63 7.14
N ALA A 124 3.09 8.57 6.52
CA ALA A 124 2.71 8.16 5.18
C ALA A 124 2.56 6.64 5.16
N ALA A 125 1.39 6.16 4.74
CA ALA A 125 1.15 4.74 4.53
C ALA A 125 0.59 4.52 3.13
N GLY A 126 1.05 3.49 2.43
CA GLY A 126 0.49 3.17 1.13
C GLY A 126 0.91 1.82 0.59
N ILE A 127 0.07 1.32 -0.33
CA ILE A 127 0.34 0.16 -1.16
C ILE A 127 0.64 0.63 -2.57
N SER A 128 1.61 -0.01 -3.22
CA SER A 128 1.93 0.17 -4.63
C SER A 128 2.17 -1.18 -5.27
N SER A 129 1.59 -1.42 -6.44
CA SER A 129 1.75 -2.66 -7.17
C SER A 129 1.96 -2.42 -8.66
N VAL A 130 2.81 -3.24 -9.27
CA VAL A 130 2.96 -3.37 -10.72
C VAL A 130 3.07 -4.85 -11.05
N ILE A 131 2.21 -5.33 -11.92
CA ILE A 131 2.15 -6.74 -12.34
C ILE A 131 2.39 -6.81 -13.84
N HIS A 132 3.43 -7.55 -14.23
CA HIS A 132 3.79 -7.84 -15.62
C HIS A 132 3.53 -9.32 -15.91
N PRO A 133 2.40 -9.65 -16.56
CA PRO A 133 2.17 -10.97 -17.13
C PRO A 133 3.20 -11.32 -18.19
N ARG A 134 3.52 -12.60 -18.33
CA ARG A 134 4.45 -13.10 -19.35
C ARG A 134 3.81 -13.14 -20.75
N SER A 135 2.51 -13.42 -20.82
CA SER A 135 1.77 -13.41 -22.09
C SER A 135 1.51 -11.97 -22.53
N PRO A 136 1.83 -11.59 -23.80
CA PRO A 136 1.56 -10.25 -24.30
C PRO A 136 0.06 -9.96 -24.46
N HIS A 137 -0.79 -10.99 -24.42
CA HIS A 137 -2.25 -10.85 -24.47
C HIS A 137 -2.87 -10.51 -23.12
N VAL A 138 -2.11 -10.59 -22.02
CA VAL A 138 -2.60 -10.20 -20.69
C VAL A 138 -1.99 -8.83 -20.34
N PRO A 139 -2.81 -7.82 -20.01
CA PRO A 139 -2.32 -6.47 -19.76
C PRO A 139 -1.49 -6.36 -18.47
N THR A 140 -0.54 -5.43 -18.47
CA THR A 140 0.09 -4.98 -17.21
C THR A 140 -0.94 -4.20 -16.40
N VAL A 141 -0.98 -4.40 -15.08
CA VAL A 141 -1.79 -3.60 -14.16
C VAL A 141 -0.89 -2.91 -13.15
N HIS A 142 -1.20 -1.65 -12.87
CA HIS A 142 -0.59 -0.88 -11.78
C HIS A 142 -1.69 -0.32 -10.88
N PHE A 143 -1.42 -0.28 -9.59
CA PHE A 143 -2.20 0.55 -8.69
C PHE A 143 -1.37 1.10 -7.55
N ASN A 144 -1.85 2.21 -6.99
CA ASN A 144 -1.31 2.81 -5.80
C ASN A 144 -2.45 3.39 -4.96
N TYR A 145 -2.45 3.15 -3.65
CA TYR A 145 -3.37 3.79 -2.71
C TYR A 145 -2.60 4.19 -1.46
N ARG A 146 -2.68 5.46 -1.08
CA ARG A 146 -1.87 6.01 0.00
C ARG A 146 -2.60 7.08 0.80
N TYR A 147 -2.21 7.19 2.06
CA TYR A 147 -2.58 8.21 3.01
C TYR A 147 -1.32 8.97 3.43
N PHE A 148 -1.47 10.27 3.62
CA PHE A 148 -0.42 11.13 4.14
C PHE A 148 -1.02 12.10 5.15
N GLU A 149 -0.36 12.28 6.30
CA GLU A 149 -0.64 13.36 7.24
C GLU A 149 0.66 14.04 7.70
N VAL A 150 0.56 15.35 7.94
CA VAL A 150 1.59 16.15 8.61
C VAL A 150 0.94 16.92 9.75
N THR A 151 1.61 16.96 10.89
CA THR A 151 1.20 17.77 12.04
C THR A 151 1.98 19.08 12.02
N LYS A 152 1.28 20.21 12.00
CA LYS A 152 1.87 21.54 12.09
C LYS A 152 2.30 21.84 13.54
N ALA A 153 3.08 22.90 13.72
CA ALA A 153 3.57 23.34 15.03
C ALA A 153 2.46 23.72 16.03
N ASP A 154 1.29 24.13 15.56
CA ASP A 154 0.10 24.44 16.38
C ASP A 154 -0.75 23.20 16.70
N GLY A 155 -0.34 22.01 16.25
CA GLY A 155 -1.04 20.75 16.42
C GLY A 155 -2.10 20.45 15.35
N GLU A 156 -2.33 21.35 14.40
CA GLU A 156 -3.25 21.11 13.28
C GLU A 156 -2.69 19.99 12.37
N LYS A 157 -3.53 19.01 12.03
CA LYS A 157 -3.18 17.96 11.07
C LYS A 157 -3.67 18.33 9.68
N VAL A 158 -2.73 18.36 8.74
CA VAL A 158 -3.03 18.44 7.31
C VAL A 158 -2.86 17.06 6.70
N TRP A 159 -3.93 16.50 6.13
CA TRP A 159 -3.93 15.15 5.61
C TRP A 159 -4.61 15.05 4.25
N TRP A 160 -4.31 13.98 3.52
CA TRP A 160 -4.95 13.66 2.25
C TRP A 160 -4.75 12.19 1.88
N PHE A 161 -5.65 11.68 1.05
CA PHE A 161 -5.47 10.43 0.34
C PHE A 161 -4.99 10.68 -1.09
N GLY A 162 -4.40 9.68 -1.70
CA GLY A 162 -4.10 9.68 -3.12
C GLY A 162 -4.05 8.25 -3.64
N GLY A 163 -4.33 8.08 -4.92
CA GLY A 163 -4.24 6.76 -5.52
C GLY A 163 -4.86 6.68 -6.89
N GLY A 164 -4.95 5.45 -7.39
CA GLY A 164 -5.51 5.08 -8.67
C GLY A 164 -5.11 3.67 -9.06
N THR A 165 -5.83 3.11 -10.01
CA THR A 165 -5.53 1.85 -10.69
C THR A 165 -5.57 2.14 -12.19
N ASP A 166 -4.61 1.60 -12.93
CA ASP A 166 -4.51 1.74 -14.38
C ASP A 166 -4.09 0.42 -15.05
N LEU A 167 -4.46 0.30 -16.32
CA LEU A 167 -4.25 -0.89 -17.14
C LEU A 167 -3.42 -0.50 -18.37
N THR A 168 -2.38 -1.28 -18.65
CA THR A 168 -1.46 -1.07 -19.77
C THR A 168 -1.44 -2.32 -20.67
N PRO A 169 -2.38 -2.44 -21.63
CA PRO A 169 -2.40 -3.54 -22.59
C PRO A 169 -1.33 -3.38 -23.67
N ASN A 170 -0.72 -4.50 -24.09
CA ASN A 170 0.08 -4.52 -25.33
C ASN A 170 -0.80 -4.63 -26.57
N TYR A 171 -1.84 -5.46 -26.48
CA TYR A 171 -2.90 -5.58 -27.49
C TYR A 171 -4.22 -5.13 -26.89
N LEU A 172 -4.94 -4.28 -27.61
CA LEU A 172 -6.25 -3.80 -27.17
C LEU A 172 -7.28 -4.93 -27.31
N VAL A 173 -7.87 -5.32 -26.18
CA VAL A 173 -9.06 -6.16 -26.10
C VAL A 173 -10.16 -5.27 -25.52
N GLU A 174 -11.19 -4.97 -26.31
CA GLU A 174 -12.21 -3.98 -25.93
C GLU A 174 -12.99 -4.43 -24.70
N GLU A 175 -13.30 -5.72 -24.61
CA GLU A 175 -13.99 -6.32 -23.49
C GLU A 175 -13.23 -6.12 -22.17
N ASP A 176 -11.90 -6.28 -22.17
CA ASP A 176 -11.06 -6.09 -20.98
C ASP A 176 -11.05 -4.63 -20.53
N VAL A 177 -10.99 -3.69 -21.47
CA VAL A 177 -11.02 -2.24 -21.17
C VAL A 177 -12.38 -1.84 -20.59
N VAL A 178 -13.47 -2.31 -21.21
CA VAL A 178 -14.83 -2.05 -20.72
C VAL A 178 -15.02 -2.64 -19.33
N HIS A 179 -14.57 -3.89 -19.12
CA HIS A 179 -14.64 -4.55 -17.83
C HIS A 179 -13.87 -3.76 -16.76
N PHE A 180 -12.60 -3.44 -17.01
CA PHE A 180 -11.74 -2.71 -16.09
C PHE A 180 -12.34 -1.35 -15.67
N HIS A 181 -12.75 -0.53 -16.64
CA HIS A 181 -13.34 0.78 -16.33
C HIS A 181 -14.73 0.68 -15.68
N THR A 182 -15.51 -0.35 -16.01
CA THR A 182 -16.82 -0.58 -15.40
C THR A 182 -16.70 -0.92 -13.92
N GLU A 183 -15.76 -1.79 -13.54
CA GLU A 183 -15.54 -2.15 -12.14
C GLU A 183 -15.01 -0.95 -11.33
N LEU A 184 -14.06 -0.18 -11.88
CA LEU A 184 -13.57 1.05 -11.22
C LEU A 184 -14.66 2.11 -11.02
N LYS A 185 -15.64 2.19 -11.93
CA LYS A 185 -16.76 3.14 -11.83
C LYS A 185 -17.82 2.71 -10.81
N LYS A 186 -17.92 1.41 -10.51
CA LYS A 186 -18.87 0.87 -9.52
C LYS A 186 -18.40 1.07 -8.08
N ALA A 187 -17.08 1.05 -7.88
CA ALA A 187 -16.43 1.31 -6.59
C ALA A 187 -16.63 2.76 -6.13
#